data_AF-A0A9D1T0H9-F1
#
_entry.id   AF-A0A9D1T0H9-F1
#
_cell.length_a   1.000
_cell.length_b   1.000
_cell.length_c   1.000
_cell.angle_alpha   90.00
_cell.angle_beta   90.00
_cell.angle_gamma   90.00
#
_symmetry.space_group_name_H-M   'P 1'
#
loop_
_entity.id
_entity.type
_entity.pdbx_description
1 polymer ?
#
loop_
_entity_poly.entity_id
_entity_poly.type
_entity_poly.pdbx_seq_one_letter_code
_entity_poly.pdbx_strand_id
1 'polypeptide(L)'
;FDAVRFQLSEVIGSASELLNLPFPQVNLLPPQIASELAFSKKKPFFIAAAALFAIAPWPLFFGLLDANAALEASGKKLKAETATLQERQETIESLEKKNVPAAAFVEMLDGVLASRGEWNAFLADVQSCIDALQAPRVSEDGEKTFSSHRHIWVESLDVSRAASVPAAAEEYAGDEGAAEPVVRTTVNLKLRLLIPEVDGAKPEHNAAAFNARRRAVLDAFRKSEFVEKLTDQTDFSKPNFPTLTLRLVLKPGKGI
;
A
#
# COMPACT_ATOMS: atom_id res chain seq x y z
N PHE A 1 94.38 82.40 7.28
CA PHE A 1 94.28 81.26 8.20
C PHE A 1 92.91 80.55 8.15
N ASP A 2 91.87 81.10 7.50
CA ASP A 2 90.54 80.47 7.45
C ASP A 2 90.37 79.33 6.44
N ALA A 3 91.12 79.34 5.33
CA ALA A 3 91.03 78.28 4.31
C ALA A 3 91.45 76.89 4.83
N VAL A 4 92.40 76.84 5.77
CA VAL A 4 92.91 75.58 6.36
C VAL A 4 91.89 74.96 7.32
N ARG A 5 91.05 75.78 7.98
CA ARG A 5 90.03 75.30 8.91
C ARG A 5 88.88 74.58 8.19
N PHE A 6 88.49 75.08 7.02
CA PHE A 6 87.48 74.43 6.18
C PHE A 6 87.95 73.07 5.64
N GLN A 7 89.21 72.99 5.19
CA GLN A 7 89.77 71.73 4.69
C GLN A 7 89.93 70.67 5.79
N LEU A 8 90.23 71.06 7.03
CA LEU A 8 90.27 70.09 8.14
C LEU A 8 88.89 69.48 8.42
N SER A 9 87.81 70.25 8.34
CA SER A 9 86.46 69.72 8.60
C SER A 9 86.00 68.68 7.57
N GLU A 10 86.44 68.83 6.31
CA GLU A 10 86.09 67.91 5.23
C GLU A 10 86.86 66.59 5.33
N VAL A 11 88.14 66.67 5.72
CA VAL A 11 88.98 65.49 5.99
C VAL A 11 88.47 64.73 7.22
N ILE A 12 88.07 65.44 8.28
CA ILE A 12 87.49 64.81 9.49
C ILE A 12 86.14 64.15 9.17
N GLY A 13 85.30 64.78 8.34
CA GLY A 13 84.03 64.21 7.88
C GLY A 13 84.23 62.91 7.09
N SER A 14 85.13 62.92 6.10
CA SER A 14 85.46 61.74 5.28
C SER A 14 86.13 60.62 6.08
N ALA A 15 86.97 60.97 7.07
CA ALA A 15 87.61 60.00 7.94
C ALA A 15 86.61 59.32 8.91
N SER A 16 85.54 60.01 9.31
CA SER A 16 84.51 59.43 10.18
C SER A 16 83.68 58.35 9.49
N GLU A 17 83.45 58.48 8.19
CA GLU A 17 82.75 57.49 7.37
C GLU A 17 83.56 56.19 7.23
N LEU A 18 84.89 56.31 7.13
CA LEU A 18 85.81 55.16 7.07
C LEU A 18 85.94 54.41 8.41
N LEU A 19 85.73 55.09 9.54
CA LEU A 19 85.97 54.53 10.87
C LEU A 19 84.75 53.79 11.46
N ASN A 20 83.57 53.87 10.83
CA ASN A 20 82.32 53.24 11.27
C ASN A 20 82.09 53.32 12.80
N LEU A 21 82.50 54.44 13.39
CA LEU A 21 82.38 54.67 14.83
C LEU A 21 80.91 54.96 15.15
N PRO A 22 80.34 54.36 16.22
CA PRO A 22 78.96 54.58 16.62
C PRO A 22 78.84 55.93 17.32
N PHE A 23 79.06 57.03 16.59
CA PHE A 23 78.63 58.33 17.05
C PHE A 23 77.11 58.34 17.05
N PRO A 24 76.44 58.77 18.13
CA PRO A 24 75.00 58.96 18.09
C PRO A 24 74.73 59.99 16.99
N GLN A 25 74.17 59.55 15.87
CA GLN A 25 73.69 60.44 14.83
C GLN A 25 72.52 61.22 15.44
N VAL A 26 72.84 62.35 16.08
CA VAL A 26 71.84 63.26 16.62
C VAL A 26 71.16 63.87 15.40
N ASN A 27 69.96 63.39 15.10
CA ASN A 27 69.17 63.86 13.98
C ASN A 27 68.78 65.33 14.25
N LEU A 28 69.48 66.27 13.62
CA LEU A 28 69.22 67.70 13.75
C LEU A 28 67.99 68.15 12.93
N LEU A 29 67.35 67.25 12.19
CA LEU A 29 66.08 67.59 11.56
C LEU A 29 65.00 67.76 12.64
N PRO A 30 64.20 68.84 12.56
CA PRO A 30 62.97 68.96 13.34
C PRO A 30 62.14 67.67 13.21
N PRO A 31 61.55 67.16 14.31
CA PRO A 31 60.86 65.87 14.33
C PRO A 31 59.72 65.78 13.29
N GLN A 32 59.18 66.92 12.89
CA GLN A 32 58.14 67.06 11.86
C GLN A 32 58.67 66.69 10.46
N ILE A 33 59.87 67.13 10.09
CA ILE A 33 60.45 66.86 8.76
C ILE A 33 61.00 65.42 8.71
N ALA A 34 61.53 64.93 9.84
CA ALA A 34 61.97 63.54 9.97
C ALA A 34 60.81 62.55 9.80
N SER A 35 59.62 62.86 10.34
CA SER A 35 58.44 62.03 10.19
C SER A 35 57.86 62.10 8.76
N GLU A 36 57.90 63.26 8.11
CA GLU A 36 57.51 63.41 6.70
C GLU A 36 58.41 62.61 5.74
N LEU A 37 59.73 62.64 5.94
CA LEU A 37 60.70 61.85 5.17
C LEU A 37 60.50 60.34 5.41
N ALA A 38 60.29 59.94 6.67
CA ALA A 38 60.00 58.56 7.03
C ALA A 38 58.67 58.08 6.41
N PHE A 39 57.65 58.95 6.34
CA PHE A 39 56.38 58.66 5.70
C PHE A 39 56.53 58.57 4.18
N SER A 40 57.27 59.50 3.56
CA SER A 40 57.51 59.50 2.12
C SER A 40 58.23 58.23 1.66
N LYS A 41 59.19 57.73 2.44
CA LYS A 41 59.86 56.44 2.19
C LYS A 41 58.90 55.24 2.28
N LYS A 42 57.81 55.33 3.05
CA LYS A 42 56.83 54.25 3.25
C LYS A 42 55.60 54.32 2.33
N LYS A 43 55.39 55.43 1.61
CA LYS A 43 54.31 55.58 0.61
C LYS A 43 54.16 54.40 -0.36
N PRO A 44 55.22 53.84 -0.98
CA PRO A 44 55.05 52.70 -1.90
C PRO A 44 54.52 51.45 -1.18
N PHE A 45 54.87 51.26 0.09
CA PHE A 45 54.36 50.14 0.89
C PHE A 45 52.87 50.30 1.20
N PHE A 46 52.40 51.51 1.50
CA PHE A 46 50.98 51.77 1.68
C PHE A 46 50.17 51.59 0.40
N ILE A 47 50.72 51.97 -0.76
CA ILE A 47 50.09 51.74 -2.07
C ILE A 47 50.00 50.24 -2.36
N ALA A 48 51.08 49.48 -2.11
CA ALA A 48 51.09 48.04 -2.29
C ALA A 48 50.09 47.33 -1.35
N ALA A 49 50.02 47.76 -0.08
CA ALA A 49 49.06 47.23 0.89
C ALA A 49 47.61 47.52 0.47
N ALA A 50 47.31 48.74 0.00
CA ALA A 50 45.99 49.10 -0.49
C ALA A 50 45.60 48.30 -1.75
N ALA A 51 46.55 48.08 -2.67
CA ALA A 51 46.33 47.26 -3.85
C ALA A 51 46.04 45.78 -3.50
N LEU A 52 46.79 45.21 -2.55
CA LEU A 52 46.52 43.85 -2.05
C LEU A 52 45.17 43.77 -1.34
N PHE A 53 44.80 44.77 -0.56
CA PHE A 53 43.49 44.84 0.10
C PHE A 53 42.34 44.94 -0.91
N ALA A 54 42.53 45.68 -2.00
CA ALA A 54 41.55 45.77 -3.08
C ALA A 54 41.40 44.44 -3.83
N ILE A 55 42.46 43.63 -3.91
CA ILE A 55 42.44 42.35 -4.63
C ILE A 55 41.97 41.17 -3.74
N ALA A 56 42.17 41.27 -2.42
CA ALA A 56 41.86 40.22 -1.45
C ALA A 56 40.43 39.60 -1.54
N PRO A 57 39.36 40.32 -1.91
CA PRO A 57 38.01 39.74 -2.00
C PRO A 57 37.81 38.82 -3.22
N TRP A 58 38.57 38.98 -4.30
CA TRP A 58 38.33 38.25 -5.55
C TRP A 58 38.48 36.73 -5.43
N PRO A 59 39.55 36.20 -4.81
CA PRO A 59 39.70 34.74 -4.65
C PRO A 59 38.52 34.11 -3.89
N LEU A 60 38.02 34.79 -2.85
CA LEU A 60 36.84 34.33 -2.11
C LEU A 60 35.58 34.37 -2.98
N PHE A 61 35.40 35.43 -3.77
CA PHE A 61 34.27 35.57 -4.68
C PHE A 61 34.24 34.43 -5.72
N PHE A 62 35.36 34.11 -6.35
CA PHE A 62 35.43 33.00 -7.31
C PHE A 62 35.22 31.63 -6.64
N GLY A 63 35.75 31.43 -5.43
CA GLY A 63 35.49 30.20 -4.66
C GLY A 63 34.00 30.02 -4.32
N LEU A 64 33.30 31.10 -3.99
CA LEU A 64 31.85 31.07 -3.73
C LEU A 64 31.04 30.77 -4.99
N LEU A 65 31.44 31.31 -6.15
CA LEU A 65 30.79 31.00 -7.43
C LEU A 65 30.91 29.51 -7.78
N ASP A 66 32.10 28.94 -7.63
CA ASP A 66 32.35 27.53 -7.93
C ASP A 66 31.61 26.60 -6.94
N ALA A 67 31.64 26.95 -5.65
CA ALA A 67 30.88 26.24 -4.62
C ALA A 67 29.36 26.28 -4.91
N ASN A 68 28.83 27.41 -5.36
CA ASN A 68 27.42 27.54 -5.71
C ASN A 68 27.08 26.68 -6.95
N ALA A 69 27.94 26.68 -7.97
CA ALA A 69 27.76 25.83 -9.15
C ALA A 69 27.79 24.33 -8.80
N ALA A 70 28.71 23.91 -7.92
CA ALA A 70 28.79 22.54 -7.42
C ALA A 70 27.55 22.15 -6.60
N LEU A 71 27.03 23.07 -5.78
CA LEU A 71 25.82 22.87 -4.99
C LEU A 71 24.60 22.72 -5.90
N GLU A 72 24.45 23.56 -6.93
CA GLU A 72 23.37 23.45 -7.91
C GLU A 72 23.43 22.13 -8.69
N ALA A 73 24.62 21.71 -9.11
CA ALA A 73 24.81 20.43 -9.79
C ALA A 73 24.41 19.25 -8.89
N SER A 74 24.79 19.29 -7.62
CA SER A 74 24.42 18.29 -6.61
C SER A 74 22.91 18.30 -6.35
N GLY A 75 22.30 19.48 -6.24
CA GLY A 75 20.86 19.64 -6.07
C GLY A 75 20.06 19.09 -7.26
N LYS A 76 20.56 19.24 -8.49
CA LYS A 76 19.95 18.65 -9.69
C LYS A 76 20.01 17.12 -9.66
N LYS A 77 21.14 16.53 -9.25
CA LYS A 77 21.27 15.06 -9.12
C LYS A 77 20.33 14.51 -8.06
N LEU A 78 20.29 15.13 -6.87
CA LEU A 78 19.39 14.72 -5.80
C LEU A 78 17.93 14.81 -6.24
N LYS A 79 17.54 15.90 -6.92
CA LYS A 79 16.18 16.02 -7.46
C LYS A 79 15.84 14.91 -8.45
N ALA A 80 16.76 14.58 -9.35
CA ALA A 80 16.57 13.48 -10.30
C ALA A 80 16.40 12.13 -9.58
N GLU A 81 17.27 11.83 -8.60
CA GLU A 81 17.15 10.61 -7.80
C GLU A 81 15.84 10.57 -7.01
N THR A 82 15.45 11.66 -6.36
CA THR A 82 14.18 11.72 -5.62
C THR A 82 12.96 11.51 -6.53
N ALA A 83 13.00 12.03 -7.76
CA ALA A 83 11.92 11.81 -8.73
C ALA A 83 11.82 10.33 -9.11
N THR A 84 12.95 9.66 -9.36
CA THR A 84 12.94 8.22 -9.65
C THR A 84 12.48 7.37 -8.46
N LEU A 85 12.80 7.78 -7.23
CA LEU A 85 12.33 7.09 -6.02
C LEU A 85 10.83 7.28 -5.82
N GLN A 86 10.30 8.48 -6.09
CA GLN A 86 8.85 8.74 -6.05
C GLN A 86 8.10 7.90 -7.09
N GLU A 87 8.60 7.81 -8.32
CA GLU A 87 7.99 6.96 -9.37
C GLU A 87 7.96 5.48 -8.95
N ARG A 88 9.05 4.98 -8.34
CA ARG A 88 9.11 3.62 -7.80
C ARG A 88 8.11 3.41 -6.66
N GLN A 89 7.99 4.38 -5.77
CA GLN A 89 7.03 4.34 -4.66
C GLN A 89 5.60 4.27 -5.17
N GLU A 90 5.23 5.13 -6.13
CA GLU A 90 3.91 5.11 -6.77
C GLU A 90 3.65 3.78 -7.48
N THR A 91 4.67 3.20 -8.12
CA THR A 91 4.58 1.89 -8.76
C THR A 91 4.30 0.80 -7.72
N ILE A 92 5.04 0.76 -6.61
CA ILE A 92 4.83 -0.19 -5.52
C ILE A 92 3.42 -0.07 -4.95
N GLU A 93 2.96 1.14 -4.65
CA GLU A 93 1.59 1.37 -4.14
C GLU A 93 0.52 0.92 -5.13
N SER A 94 0.76 1.12 -6.44
CA SER A 94 -0.16 0.64 -7.47
C SER A 94 -0.20 -0.89 -7.56
N LEU A 95 0.95 -1.55 -7.35
CA LEU A 95 1.06 -3.02 -7.36
C LEU A 95 0.44 -3.61 -6.10
N GLU A 96 0.64 -3.01 -4.93
CA GLU A 96 -0.03 -3.41 -3.69
C GLU A 96 -1.55 -3.35 -3.85
N LYS A 97 -2.09 -2.24 -4.37
CA LYS A 97 -3.53 -2.11 -4.65
C LYS A 97 -4.04 -3.19 -5.60
N LYS A 98 -3.25 -3.59 -6.60
CA LYS A 98 -3.59 -4.68 -7.53
C LYS A 98 -3.48 -6.06 -6.89
N ASN A 99 -2.60 -6.23 -5.91
CA ASN A 99 -2.35 -7.50 -5.24
C ASN A 99 -3.36 -7.80 -4.12
N VAL A 100 -3.97 -6.80 -3.49
CA VAL A 100 -5.03 -6.99 -2.47
C VAL A 100 -6.14 -7.95 -2.93
N PRO A 101 -6.79 -7.77 -4.10
CA PRO A 101 -7.84 -8.71 -4.54
C PRO A 101 -7.29 -10.11 -4.83
N ALA A 102 -6.05 -10.22 -5.31
CA ALA A 102 -5.41 -11.51 -5.57
C ALA A 102 -5.10 -12.25 -4.26
N ALA A 103 -4.60 -11.55 -3.24
CA ALA A 103 -4.36 -12.11 -1.91
C ALA A 103 -5.68 -12.58 -1.25
N ALA A 104 -6.74 -11.78 -1.33
CA ALA A 104 -8.06 -12.17 -0.83
C ALA A 104 -8.61 -13.41 -1.55
N PHE A 105 -8.35 -13.53 -2.87
CA PHE A 105 -8.74 -14.71 -3.64
C PHE A 105 -7.93 -15.96 -3.23
N VAL A 106 -6.63 -15.82 -2.97
CA VAL A 106 -5.78 -16.92 -2.48
C VAL A 106 -6.26 -17.39 -1.10
N GLU A 107 -6.55 -16.47 -0.17
CA GLU A 107 -7.08 -16.83 1.15
C GLU A 107 -8.41 -17.58 1.05
N MET A 108 -9.29 -17.15 0.14
CA MET A 108 -10.54 -17.86 -0.14
C MET A 108 -10.26 -19.29 -0.66
N LEU A 109 -9.32 -19.45 -1.58
CA LEU A 109 -8.95 -20.76 -2.13
C LEU A 109 -8.32 -21.67 -1.07
N ASP A 110 -7.44 -21.16 -0.23
CA ASP A 110 -6.82 -21.93 0.86
C ASP A 110 -7.87 -22.43 1.84
N GLY A 111 -8.86 -21.59 2.17
CA GLY A 111 -10.02 -22.04 2.94
C GLY A 111 -10.81 -23.13 2.22
N VAL A 112 -10.99 -23.06 0.90
CA VAL A 112 -11.71 -24.09 0.13
C VAL A 112 -10.92 -25.40 0.10
N LEU A 113 -9.60 -25.32 -0.08
CA LEU A 113 -8.71 -26.47 -0.07
C LEU A 113 -8.66 -27.15 1.30
N ALA A 114 -8.62 -26.39 2.39
CA ALA A 114 -8.72 -26.93 3.74
C ALA A 114 -10.03 -27.72 3.94
N SER A 115 -11.14 -27.23 3.38
CA SER A 115 -12.46 -27.88 3.41
C SER A 115 -12.72 -28.94 2.33
N ARG A 116 -11.71 -29.36 1.55
CA ARG A 116 -11.90 -30.23 0.36
C ARG A 116 -12.59 -31.56 0.67
N GLY A 117 -12.23 -32.21 1.78
CA GLY A 117 -12.82 -33.49 2.18
C GLY A 117 -14.31 -33.37 2.51
N GLU A 118 -14.68 -32.24 3.10
CA GLU A 118 -16.03 -31.96 3.57
C GLU A 118 -16.97 -31.50 2.46
N TRP A 119 -16.42 -30.77 1.47
CA TRP A 119 -17.14 -30.43 0.25
C TRP A 119 -17.60 -31.66 -0.52
N ASN A 120 -16.78 -32.71 -0.60
CA ASN A 120 -17.18 -33.94 -1.28
C ASN A 120 -18.34 -34.63 -0.55
N ALA A 121 -18.30 -34.67 0.79
CA ALA A 121 -19.37 -35.24 1.60
C ALA A 121 -20.67 -34.42 1.48
N PHE A 122 -20.56 -33.08 1.48
CA PHE A 122 -21.69 -32.19 1.27
C PHE A 122 -22.30 -32.34 -0.13
N LEU A 123 -21.48 -32.37 -1.19
CA LEU A 123 -21.98 -32.55 -2.55
C LEU A 123 -22.63 -33.93 -2.74
N ALA A 124 -22.09 -34.98 -2.12
CA ALA A 124 -22.70 -36.30 -2.10
C ALA A 124 -24.05 -36.29 -1.36
N ASP A 125 -24.16 -35.56 -0.25
CA ASP A 125 -25.42 -35.38 0.48
C ASP A 125 -26.46 -34.60 -0.35
N VAL A 126 -26.06 -33.52 -1.00
CA VAL A 126 -26.92 -32.75 -1.94
C VAL A 126 -27.40 -33.66 -3.08
N GLN A 127 -26.50 -34.45 -3.67
CA GLN A 127 -26.85 -35.40 -4.71
C GLN A 127 -27.85 -36.44 -4.18
N SER A 128 -27.60 -37.01 -3.00
CA SER A 128 -28.50 -37.98 -2.37
C SER A 128 -29.88 -37.39 -2.07
N CYS A 129 -29.96 -36.12 -1.66
CA CYS A 129 -31.21 -35.40 -1.46
C CYS A 129 -31.99 -35.27 -2.78
N ILE A 130 -31.30 -34.92 -3.87
CA ILE A 130 -31.92 -34.79 -5.19
C ILE A 130 -32.37 -36.16 -5.71
N ASP A 131 -31.54 -37.20 -5.56
CA ASP A 131 -31.86 -38.56 -5.99
C ASP A 131 -33.04 -39.13 -5.19
N ALA A 132 -33.13 -38.85 -3.89
CA ALA A 132 -34.26 -39.24 -3.04
C ALA A 132 -35.58 -38.57 -3.47
N LEU A 133 -35.51 -37.33 -3.96
CA LEU A 133 -36.66 -36.62 -4.51
C LEU A 133 -37.05 -37.13 -5.90
N GLN A 134 -36.10 -37.74 -6.61
CA GLN A 134 -36.31 -38.36 -7.90
C GLN A 134 -36.69 -39.84 -7.78
N ALA A 135 -36.47 -40.52 -6.65
CA ALA A 135 -36.73 -41.95 -6.50
C ALA A 135 -38.21 -42.32 -6.79
N PRO A 136 -38.46 -43.52 -7.36
CA PRO A 136 -39.81 -43.93 -7.73
C PRO A 136 -40.68 -44.11 -6.50
N ARG A 137 -41.79 -43.36 -6.44
CA ARG A 137 -42.87 -43.65 -5.50
C ARG A 137 -43.58 -44.89 -6.01
N VAL A 138 -43.46 -45.98 -5.26
CA VAL A 138 -44.28 -47.18 -5.45
C VAL A 138 -45.70 -46.79 -5.06
N SER A 139 -46.61 -46.74 -6.04
CA SER A 139 -48.05 -46.67 -5.77
C SER A 139 -48.48 -47.92 -5.01
N GLU A 140 -49.42 -47.81 -4.07
CA GLU A 140 -49.95 -48.93 -3.28
C GLU A 140 -50.50 -50.08 -4.14
N ASP A 141 -50.78 -49.83 -5.44
CA ASP A 141 -51.29 -50.79 -6.42
C ASP A 141 -50.21 -51.62 -7.15
N GLY A 142 -48.93 -51.51 -6.79
CA GLY A 142 -47.86 -52.35 -7.35
C GLY A 142 -47.45 -52.03 -8.79
N GLU A 143 -48.13 -51.08 -9.45
CA GLU A 143 -47.74 -50.59 -10.77
C GLU A 143 -46.58 -49.61 -10.64
N LYS A 144 -45.41 -49.99 -11.17
CA LYS A 144 -44.25 -49.12 -11.30
C LYS A 144 -44.56 -48.06 -12.34
N THR A 145 -45.21 -46.98 -11.93
CA THR A 145 -45.29 -45.78 -12.76
C THR A 145 -43.86 -45.34 -13.03
N PHE A 146 -43.46 -45.29 -14.31
CA PHE A 146 -42.23 -44.63 -14.74
C PHE A 146 -42.30 -43.21 -14.19
N SER A 147 -41.66 -42.99 -13.06
CA SER A 147 -41.67 -41.68 -12.45
C SER A 147 -40.78 -40.85 -13.37
N SER A 148 -41.27 -39.70 -13.74
CA SER A 148 -40.59 -38.78 -14.64
C SER A 148 -39.31 -38.24 -13.97
N HIS A 149 -38.29 -39.09 -13.87
CA HIS A 149 -37.13 -38.99 -12.96
C HIS A 149 -36.15 -37.87 -13.31
N ARG A 150 -36.52 -36.85 -14.11
CA ARG A 150 -35.60 -35.80 -14.55
C ARG A 150 -36.28 -34.43 -14.63
N HIS A 151 -36.79 -33.96 -13.50
CA HIS A 151 -37.50 -32.68 -13.44
C HIS A 151 -36.94 -31.70 -12.42
N ILE A 152 -35.87 -32.06 -11.70
CA ILE A 152 -35.15 -31.16 -10.81
C ILE A 152 -33.70 -31.16 -11.25
N TRP A 153 -33.16 -29.99 -11.56
CA TRP A 153 -31.73 -29.83 -11.83
C TRP A 153 -31.18 -28.60 -11.13
N VAL A 154 -29.90 -28.68 -10.78
CA VAL A 154 -29.14 -27.56 -10.20
C VAL A 154 -28.68 -26.65 -11.33
N GLU A 155 -29.05 -25.37 -11.26
CA GLU A 155 -28.64 -24.35 -12.22
C GLU A 155 -27.35 -23.65 -11.79
N SER A 156 -27.27 -23.25 -10.53
CA SER A 156 -26.05 -22.67 -9.96
C SER A 156 -25.89 -23.09 -8.51
N LEU A 157 -24.64 -23.18 -8.08
CA LEU A 157 -24.23 -23.33 -6.70
C LEU A 157 -23.25 -22.20 -6.41
N ASP A 158 -23.69 -21.24 -5.62
CA ASP A 158 -22.92 -20.05 -5.26
C ASP A 158 -22.55 -20.14 -3.78
N VAL A 159 -21.25 -20.17 -3.48
CA VAL A 159 -20.73 -20.27 -2.11
C VAL A 159 -20.31 -18.90 -1.63
N SER A 160 -20.80 -18.51 -0.45
CA SER A 160 -20.38 -17.29 0.22
C SER A 160 -19.95 -17.62 1.64
N ARG A 161 -18.71 -17.27 1.98
CA ARG A 161 -18.16 -17.40 3.33
C ARG A 161 -18.13 -16.02 3.96
N ALA A 162 -18.81 -15.88 5.09
CA ALA A 162 -18.71 -14.71 5.91
C ALA A 162 -18.12 -15.14 7.25
N ALA A 163 -17.02 -14.49 7.66
CA ALA A 163 -16.66 -14.49 9.06
C ALA A 163 -17.81 -13.83 9.81
N SER A 164 -18.56 -14.58 10.63
CA SER A 164 -19.54 -13.93 11.49
C SER A 164 -18.76 -13.20 12.58
N VAL A 165 -18.76 -11.87 12.53
CA VAL A 165 -18.46 -11.06 13.71
C VAL A 165 -19.53 -11.45 14.74
N PRO A 166 -19.17 -11.91 15.95
CA PRO A 166 -20.17 -12.19 16.97
C PRO A 166 -21.02 -10.92 17.13
N ALA A 167 -22.34 -11.07 16.99
CA ALA A 167 -23.27 -9.98 17.25
C ALA A 167 -22.91 -9.41 18.62
N ALA A 168 -22.75 -8.08 18.66
CA ALA A 168 -22.27 -7.32 19.81
C ALA A 168 -22.70 -7.98 21.12
N ALA A 169 -21.70 -8.34 21.93
CA ALA A 169 -21.91 -8.59 23.34
C ALA A 169 -22.70 -7.39 23.88
N GLU A 170 -23.97 -7.61 24.19
CA GLU A 170 -24.65 -6.76 25.14
C GLU A 170 -23.74 -6.71 26.37
N GLU A 171 -23.42 -5.48 26.80
CA GLU A 171 -22.71 -5.20 28.04
C GLU A 171 -23.13 -6.22 29.11
N TYR A 172 -22.18 -7.02 29.61
CA TYR A 172 -21.92 -7.24 31.04
C TYR A 172 -21.02 -8.46 31.26
N ALA A 173 -20.06 -8.25 32.15
CA ALA A 173 -19.27 -9.22 32.90
C ALA A 173 -18.22 -10.02 32.11
N GLY A 174 -16.97 -9.81 32.54
CA GLY A 174 -15.81 -10.53 32.05
C GLY A 174 -15.95 -12.04 32.19
N ASP A 175 -15.60 -12.73 31.12
CA ASP A 175 -15.04 -14.06 31.18
C ASP A 175 -13.99 -14.18 30.07
N GLU A 176 -12.86 -14.78 30.42
CA GLU A 176 -11.74 -15.02 29.51
C GLU A 176 -12.16 -16.05 28.46
N GLY A 177 -12.51 -15.57 27.27
CA GLY A 177 -12.85 -16.42 26.15
C GLY A 177 -13.34 -15.59 25.00
N ALA A 178 -12.43 -14.88 24.32
CA ALA A 178 -12.73 -14.29 23.03
C ALA A 178 -13.19 -15.43 22.10
N ALA A 179 -14.49 -15.54 21.88
CA ALA A 179 -15.08 -16.57 21.04
C ALA A 179 -14.40 -16.52 19.67
N GLU A 180 -13.79 -17.63 19.26
CA GLU A 180 -13.12 -17.73 17.97
C GLU A 180 -14.09 -17.33 16.84
N PRO A 181 -13.63 -16.61 15.81
CA PRO A 181 -14.48 -16.21 14.71
C PRO A 181 -15.02 -17.46 14.02
N VAL A 182 -16.29 -17.78 14.28
CA VAL A 182 -16.97 -18.89 13.62
C VAL A 182 -17.19 -18.48 12.17
N VAL A 183 -16.46 -19.09 11.25
CA VAL A 183 -16.69 -18.93 9.81
C VAL A 183 -18.01 -19.62 9.48
N ARG A 184 -19.01 -18.86 9.06
CA ARG A 184 -20.31 -19.41 8.64
C ARG A 184 -20.33 -19.49 7.13
N THR A 185 -20.37 -20.70 6.59
CA THR A 185 -20.54 -20.91 5.15
C THR A 185 -22.01 -20.90 4.77
N THR A 186 -22.34 -20.02 3.83
CA THR A 186 -23.67 -19.93 3.22
C THR A 186 -23.58 -20.41 1.78
N VAL A 187 -24.34 -21.45 1.44
CA VAL A 187 -24.46 -21.97 0.08
C VAL A 187 -25.82 -21.57 -0.48
N ASN A 188 -25.81 -20.87 -1.61
CA ASN A 188 -27.00 -20.58 -2.39
C ASN A 188 -27.11 -21.59 -3.52
N LEU A 189 -28.15 -22.43 -3.47
CA LEU A 189 -28.42 -23.46 -4.47
C LEU A 189 -29.64 -23.02 -5.29
N LYS A 190 -29.47 -22.81 -6.60
CA LYS A 190 -30.58 -22.54 -7.51
C LYS A 190 -31.02 -23.85 -8.16
N LEU A 191 -32.25 -24.26 -7.88
CA LEU A 191 -32.88 -25.44 -8.43
C LEU A 191 -33.95 -25.02 -9.42
N ARG A 192 -33.98 -25.66 -10.59
CA ARG A 192 -35.13 -25.55 -11.51
C ARG A 192 -36.02 -26.77 -11.39
N LEU A 193 -37.32 -26.52 -11.34
CA LEU A 193 -38.33 -27.57 -11.27
C LEU A 193 -39.20 -27.54 -12.53
N LEU A 194 -39.20 -28.61 -13.30
CA LEU A 194 -40.15 -28.82 -14.41
C LEU A 194 -41.44 -29.43 -13.86
N ILE A 195 -42.58 -28.75 -14.04
CA ILE A 195 -43.89 -29.26 -13.66
C ILE A 195 -44.58 -29.80 -14.92
N PRO A 196 -44.71 -31.13 -15.08
CA PRO A 196 -45.33 -31.73 -16.26
C PRO A 196 -46.86 -31.57 -16.27
N GLU A 197 -47.49 -31.40 -15.11
CA GLU A 197 -48.92 -31.13 -14.96
C GLU A 197 -49.20 -29.64 -15.19
N VAL A 198 -49.39 -29.26 -16.45
CA VAL A 198 -49.90 -27.94 -16.83
C VAL A 198 -51.41 -28.08 -17.01
N ASP A 199 -52.19 -27.30 -16.25
CA ASP A 199 -53.64 -27.26 -16.42
C ASP A 199 -53.96 -26.71 -17.82
N GLY A 200 -54.46 -27.56 -18.71
CA GLY A 200 -54.67 -27.24 -20.13
C GLY A 200 -55.68 -26.12 -20.41
N ALA A 201 -56.28 -25.53 -19.38
CA ALA A 201 -57.30 -24.49 -19.49
C ALA A 201 -56.77 -23.06 -19.32
N LYS A 202 -55.58 -22.86 -18.70
CA LYS A 202 -54.99 -21.52 -18.49
C LYS A 202 -53.46 -21.58 -18.57
N PRO A 203 -52.78 -20.55 -19.08
CA PRO A 203 -51.32 -20.42 -19.03
C PRO A 203 -50.84 -20.04 -17.61
N GLU A 204 -51.46 -20.60 -16.58
CA GLU A 204 -51.14 -20.36 -15.18
C GLU A 204 -50.42 -21.58 -14.62
N HIS A 205 -49.37 -21.35 -13.83
CA HIS A 205 -48.60 -22.40 -13.19
C HIS A 205 -49.50 -23.21 -12.24
N ASN A 206 -49.38 -24.54 -12.25
CA ASN A 206 -50.04 -25.38 -11.26
C ASN A 206 -49.39 -25.16 -9.88
N ALA A 207 -49.91 -24.18 -9.14
CA ALA A 207 -49.40 -23.76 -7.85
C ALA A 207 -49.47 -24.87 -6.79
N ALA A 208 -50.45 -25.77 -6.88
CA ALA A 208 -50.59 -26.88 -5.95
C ALA A 208 -49.47 -27.92 -6.15
N ALA A 209 -49.23 -28.34 -7.40
CA ALA A 209 -48.16 -29.26 -7.75
C ALA A 209 -46.77 -28.66 -7.45
N PHE A 210 -46.58 -27.37 -7.71
CA PHE A 210 -45.34 -26.66 -7.36
C PHE A 210 -45.10 -26.66 -5.84
N ASN A 211 -46.11 -26.28 -5.05
CA ASN A 211 -45.97 -26.19 -3.60
C ASN A 211 -45.74 -27.56 -2.95
N ALA A 212 -46.35 -28.63 -3.46
CA ALA A 212 -46.08 -29.99 -3.02
C ALA A 212 -44.62 -30.39 -3.25
N ARG A 213 -44.08 -30.09 -4.43
CA ARG A 213 -42.67 -30.35 -4.76
C ARG A 213 -41.71 -29.48 -3.96
N ARG A 214 -42.02 -28.19 -3.77
CA ARG A 214 -41.25 -27.28 -2.93
C ARG A 214 -41.14 -27.81 -1.51
N ARG A 215 -42.26 -28.24 -0.90
CA ARG A 215 -42.24 -28.83 0.45
C ARG A 215 -41.37 -30.08 0.53
N ALA A 216 -41.51 -30.99 -0.44
CA ALA A 216 -40.68 -32.19 -0.50
C ALA A 216 -39.18 -31.85 -0.57
N VAL A 217 -38.79 -30.87 -1.40
CA VAL A 217 -37.41 -30.37 -1.49
C VAL A 217 -36.94 -29.81 -0.14
N LEU A 218 -37.73 -28.93 0.48
CA LEU A 218 -37.37 -28.34 1.77
C LEU A 218 -37.23 -29.42 2.86
N ASP A 219 -38.10 -30.42 2.88
CA ASP A 219 -38.06 -31.50 3.86
C ASP A 219 -36.86 -32.43 3.64
N ALA A 220 -36.43 -32.66 2.40
CA ALA A 220 -35.20 -33.40 2.10
C ALA A 220 -33.97 -32.64 2.62
N PHE A 221 -33.83 -31.35 2.29
CA PHE A 221 -32.69 -30.54 2.72
C PHE A 221 -32.69 -30.25 4.24
N ARG A 222 -33.84 -30.24 4.91
CA ARG A 222 -33.92 -30.14 6.38
C ARG A 222 -33.41 -31.38 7.11
N LYS A 223 -33.46 -32.54 6.46
CA LYS A 223 -32.94 -33.81 7.02
C LYS A 223 -31.42 -33.95 6.83
N SER A 224 -30.81 -33.10 6.00
CA SER A 224 -29.37 -33.08 5.79
C SER A 224 -28.60 -32.84 7.09
N GLU A 225 -27.53 -33.59 7.28
CA GLU A 225 -26.68 -33.47 8.46
C GLU A 225 -25.87 -32.16 8.47
N PHE A 226 -25.76 -31.47 7.33
CA PHE A 226 -24.93 -30.29 7.10
C PHE A 226 -25.67 -28.97 7.25
N VAL A 227 -27.00 -28.97 7.10
CA VAL A 227 -27.82 -27.74 7.08
C VAL A 227 -28.24 -27.36 8.50
N GLU A 228 -27.94 -26.12 8.91
CA GLU A 228 -28.39 -25.52 10.17
C GLU A 228 -29.66 -24.67 9.96
N LYS A 229 -29.64 -23.79 8.95
CA LYS A 229 -30.77 -22.92 8.61
C LYS A 229 -31.01 -22.95 7.11
N LEU A 230 -32.29 -23.02 6.74
CA LEU A 230 -32.75 -23.08 5.36
C LEU A 230 -33.76 -21.95 5.10
N THR A 231 -33.49 -21.13 4.09
CA THR A 231 -34.43 -20.13 3.58
C THR A 231 -34.68 -20.37 2.10
N ASP A 232 -35.93 -20.26 1.65
CA ASP A 232 -36.30 -20.39 0.23
C ASP A 232 -36.77 -19.07 -0.39
N GLN A 233 -36.44 -18.88 -1.66
CA GLN A 233 -36.98 -17.84 -2.51
C GLN A 233 -37.41 -18.45 -3.85
N THR A 234 -38.62 -18.14 -4.29
CA THR A 234 -39.19 -18.67 -5.54
C THR A 234 -39.27 -17.57 -6.58
N ASP A 235 -38.81 -17.86 -7.80
CA ASP A 235 -38.97 -17.00 -8.97
C ASP A 235 -39.83 -17.71 -10.02
N PHE A 236 -40.91 -17.04 -10.44
CA PHE A 236 -41.89 -17.51 -11.43
C PHE A 236 -41.74 -16.80 -12.78
N SER A 237 -40.60 -16.13 -13.04
CA SER A 237 -40.32 -15.43 -14.30
C SER A 237 -40.60 -16.29 -15.55
N LYS A 238 -40.46 -17.62 -15.46
CA LYS A 238 -40.86 -18.57 -16.50
C LYS A 238 -42.03 -19.45 -16.02
N PRO A 239 -43.22 -19.39 -16.64
CA PRO A 239 -44.43 -20.07 -16.15
C PRO A 239 -44.33 -21.60 -16.12
N ASN A 240 -43.53 -22.20 -17.02
CA ASN A 240 -43.35 -23.65 -17.10
C ASN A 240 -42.13 -24.17 -16.32
N PHE A 241 -41.27 -23.26 -15.82
CA PHE A 241 -39.99 -23.59 -15.19
C PHE A 241 -39.73 -22.66 -13.99
N PRO A 242 -40.50 -22.79 -12.90
CA PRO A 242 -40.22 -22.04 -11.69
C PRO A 242 -38.81 -22.37 -11.16
N THR A 243 -38.11 -21.34 -10.71
CA THR A 243 -36.78 -21.45 -10.11
C THR A 243 -36.91 -21.31 -8.60
N LEU A 244 -36.32 -22.24 -7.86
CA LEU A 244 -36.28 -22.27 -6.41
C LEU A 244 -34.84 -22.02 -5.97
N THR A 245 -34.59 -20.88 -5.33
CA THR A 245 -33.31 -20.56 -4.71
C THR A 245 -33.36 -20.96 -3.24
N LEU A 246 -32.50 -21.88 -2.84
CA LEU A 246 -32.33 -22.30 -1.45
C LEU A 246 -31.07 -21.67 -0.89
N ARG A 247 -31.20 -20.97 0.23
CA ARG A 247 -30.07 -20.45 1.01
C ARG A 247 -29.84 -21.36 2.21
N LEU A 248 -28.75 -22.11 2.16
CA LEU A 248 -28.32 -23.08 3.15
C LEU A 248 -27.23 -22.45 4.02
N VAL A 249 -27.49 -22.31 5.32
CA VAL A 249 -26.44 -22.00 6.31
C VAL A 249 -25.94 -23.32 6.87
N LEU A 250 -24.64 -23.57 6.72
CA LEU A 250 -24.01 -24.82 7.15
C LEU A 250 -23.62 -24.76 8.64
N LYS A 251 -23.67 -25.91 9.30
CA LYS A 251 -23.30 -26.03 10.73
C LYS A 251 -21.81 -25.75 10.96
N PRO A 252 -21.44 -25.02 12.02
CA PRO A 252 -20.04 -24.79 12.36
C PRO A 252 -19.36 -26.08 12.85
N GLY A 253 -18.11 -26.31 12.45
CA GLY A 253 -17.31 -27.47 12.88
C GLY A 253 -17.37 -28.70 11.97
N LYS A 254 -18.26 -28.68 10.97
CA LYS A 254 -18.01 -29.39 9.71
C LYS A 254 -17.31 -28.36 8.83
N GLY A 255 -15.98 -28.37 8.84
CA GLY A 255 -15.06 -27.51 8.09
C GLY A 255 -15.41 -27.35 6.61
N ILE A 256 -16.42 -26.53 6.35
CA ILE A 256 -16.76 -25.89 5.08
C ILE A 256 -16.74 -24.40 5.30
#